data_AF-A0A934TT61-F1
#
_entry.id   AF-A0A934TT61-F1
#
_cell.length_a   1.000
_cell.length_b   1.000
_cell.length_c   1.000
_cell.angle_alpha   90.00
_cell.angle_beta   90.00
_cell.angle_gamma   90.00
#
_symmetry.space_group_name_H-M   'P 1'
#
loop_
_entity.id
_entity.type
_entity.pdbx_description
1 polymer ?
#
loop_
_entity_poly.entity_id
_entity_poly.type
_entity_poly.pdbx_seq_one_letter_code
_entity_poly.pdbx_strand_id
1 'polypeptide(L)'
;MAETRKLNVGLAAPDRDEMVYLESIRYNRRPSLRTVVSGQRVPMELTSLGQAYLASAPEAKRKALLAHFREARAGQGRSLGPGISLAIESVATLGYCAASWQPEVAAVAAPLVFQGAYYSLNVSVSSAEAFDAVVRELAPTLLLLKERILRKLEIAEAER
;
A
#
# COMPACT_ATOMS: atom_id res chain seq x y z
N MET A 1 8.48 -16.76 -8.47
CA MET A 1 9.17 -15.58 -7.89
C MET A 1 8.59 -15.14 -6.55
N ALA A 2 7.34 -15.47 -6.19
CA ALA A 2 6.83 -15.30 -4.83
C ALA A 2 7.25 -16.44 -3.86
N GLU A 3 7.79 -17.56 -4.36
CA GLU A 3 8.10 -18.75 -3.54
C GLU A 3 9.40 -18.70 -2.74
N THR A 4 10.30 -17.75 -3.02
CA THR A 4 11.64 -17.74 -2.37
C THR A 4 11.76 -16.71 -1.25
N ARG A 5 10.79 -15.80 -1.09
CA ARG A 5 10.79 -14.81 0.01
C ARG A 5 9.46 -14.86 0.75
N LYS A 6 9.53 -14.95 2.08
CA LYS A 6 8.42 -15.13 3.02
C LYS A 6 7.56 -13.87 3.16
N LEU A 7 7.02 -13.38 2.03
CA LEU A 7 6.42 -12.07 1.89
C LEU A 7 4.91 -12.16 1.82
N ASN A 8 4.24 -11.17 2.41
CA ASN A 8 2.83 -10.94 2.16
C ASN A 8 2.70 -9.94 1.02
N VAL A 9 1.91 -10.28 0.01
CA VAL A 9 1.59 -9.43 -1.12
C VAL A 9 0.09 -9.11 -1.08
N GLY A 10 -0.28 -7.88 -1.40
CA GLY A 10 -1.68 -7.53 -1.48
C GLY A 10 -1.98 -6.46 -2.53
N LEU A 11 -3.16 -6.58 -3.12
CA LEU A 11 -3.74 -5.62 -4.03
C LEU A 11 -4.99 -5.05 -3.39
N ALA A 12 -5.11 -3.72 -3.33
CA ALA A 12 -6.25 -3.06 -2.73
C ALA A 12 -6.79 -1.93 -3.61
N ALA A 13 -8.09 -1.67 -3.50
CA ALA A 13 -8.79 -0.55 -4.11
C ALA A 13 -9.28 0.44 -3.04
N PRO A 14 -9.37 1.73 -3.36
CA PRO A 14 -9.94 2.72 -2.45
C PRO A 14 -11.47 2.56 -2.35
N ASP A 15 -12.00 2.63 -1.14
CA ASP A 15 -13.44 2.75 -0.88
C ASP A 15 -13.67 3.68 0.32
N ARG A 16 -14.26 4.85 0.05
CA ARG A 16 -14.36 5.97 1.00
C ARG A 16 -12.98 6.37 1.53
N ASP A 17 -12.79 6.27 2.84
CA ASP A 17 -11.60 6.64 3.61
C ASP A 17 -10.69 5.44 3.93
N GLU A 18 -11.02 4.26 3.39
CA GLU A 18 -10.29 3.01 3.59
C GLU A 18 -9.81 2.38 2.27
N MET A 19 -8.78 1.54 2.36
CA MET A 19 -8.41 0.62 1.28
C MET A 19 -9.04 -0.75 1.54
N VAL A 20 -9.62 -1.35 0.50
CA VAL A 20 -10.21 -2.68 0.55
C VAL A 20 -9.30 -3.64 -0.21
N TYR A 21 -8.80 -4.68 0.46
CA TYR A 21 -8.05 -5.75 -0.19
C TYR A 21 -8.95 -6.46 -1.19
N LEU A 22 -8.54 -6.45 -2.46
CA LEU A 22 -9.15 -7.25 -3.51
C LEU A 22 -8.59 -8.68 -3.48
N GLU A 23 -7.26 -8.77 -3.32
CA GLU A 23 -6.53 -10.02 -3.26
C GLU A 23 -5.38 -9.90 -2.25
N SER A 24 -5.07 -10.99 -1.55
CA SER A 24 -3.89 -11.08 -0.69
C SER A 24 -3.30 -12.47 -0.72
N ILE A 25 -2.00 -12.54 -1.02
CA ILE A 25 -1.21 -13.77 -0.96
C ILE A 25 -0.29 -13.64 0.24
N ARG A 26 -0.42 -14.55 1.22
CA ARG A 26 0.37 -14.51 2.46
C ARG A 26 1.29 -15.70 2.59
N TYR A 27 2.47 -15.44 3.12
CA TYR A 27 3.33 -16.49 3.65
C TYR A 27 3.06 -16.64 5.16
N ASN A 28 2.33 -17.69 5.54
CA ASN A 28 2.02 -17.97 6.95
C ASN A 28 3.08 -18.90 7.56
N ARG A 29 3.75 -18.45 8.63
CA ARG A 29 4.62 -19.30 9.45
C ARG A 29 3.87 -20.00 10.60
N ARG A 30 2.67 -19.52 10.96
CA ARG A 30 1.73 -20.12 11.95
C ARG A 30 0.28 -19.83 11.56
N PRO A 31 -0.59 -20.84 11.35
CA PRO A 31 -1.96 -20.67 10.85
C PRO A 31 -2.96 -20.06 11.85
N SER A 32 -2.54 -19.64 13.05
CA SER A 32 -3.43 -19.24 14.15
C SER A 32 -3.69 -17.73 14.31
N LEU A 33 -3.18 -16.87 13.40
CA LEU A 33 -3.39 -15.42 13.45
C LEU A 33 -4.35 -14.99 12.33
N ARG A 34 -5.30 -14.11 12.65
CA ARG A 34 -6.37 -13.61 11.75
C ARG A 34 -5.82 -13.26 10.37
N THR A 35 -6.25 -14.01 9.37
CA THR A 35 -5.89 -13.88 7.95
C THR A 35 -6.45 -12.58 7.38
N VAL A 36 -5.64 -11.85 6.60
CA VAL A 36 -6.19 -10.80 5.74
C VAL A 36 -6.82 -11.46 4.52
N VAL A 37 -8.11 -11.27 4.40
CA VAL A 37 -8.96 -11.86 3.35
C VAL A 37 -9.38 -10.78 2.37
N SER A 38 -9.77 -11.20 1.16
CA SER A 38 -10.49 -10.31 0.25
C SER A 38 -11.67 -9.66 0.98
N GLY A 39 -11.86 -8.36 0.78
CA GLY A 39 -12.83 -7.55 1.49
C GLY A 39 -12.34 -6.93 2.80
N GLN A 40 -11.15 -7.26 3.31
CA GLN A 40 -10.61 -6.58 4.49
C GLN A 40 -10.35 -5.10 4.19
N ARG A 41 -10.80 -4.23 5.09
CA ARG A 41 -10.59 -2.78 5.03
C ARG A 41 -9.43 -2.35 5.94
N VAL A 42 -8.67 -1.36 5.49
CA VAL A 42 -7.60 -0.73 6.28
C VAL A 42 -7.62 0.80 6.12
N PRO A 43 -7.32 1.56 7.18
CA PRO A 43 -7.34 3.03 7.13
C PRO A 43 -6.30 3.56 6.15
N MET A 44 -6.68 4.53 5.32
CA MET A 44 -5.78 5.00 4.26
C MET A 44 -4.57 5.77 4.83
N GLU A 45 -4.84 6.63 5.80
CA GLU A 45 -3.91 7.61 6.36
C GLU A 45 -2.81 6.97 7.24
N LEU A 46 -3.04 5.72 7.69
CA LEU A 46 -2.11 4.98 8.54
C LEU A 46 -1.35 3.85 7.83
N THR A 47 -1.82 3.41 6.66
CA THR A 47 -1.24 2.26 5.97
C THR A 47 -0.49 2.68 4.71
N SER A 48 0.53 1.90 4.34
CA SER A 48 1.28 2.16 3.12
C SER A 48 0.39 2.06 1.88
N LEU A 49 -0.59 1.15 1.86
CA LEU A 49 -1.58 1.04 0.79
C LEU A 49 -2.35 2.35 0.60
N GLY A 50 -2.89 2.90 1.69
CA GLY A 50 -3.64 4.14 1.59
C GLY A 50 -2.79 5.35 1.27
N GLN A 51 -1.58 5.42 1.83
CA GLN A 51 -0.63 6.48 1.52
C GLN A 51 -0.19 6.44 0.04
N ALA A 52 0.02 5.24 -0.52
CA ALA A 52 0.28 5.06 -1.95
C ALA A 52 -0.92 5.48 -2.82
N TYR A 53 -2.14 5.15 -2.39
CA TYR A 53 -3.34 5.65 -3.06
C TYR A 53 -3.42 7.18 -2.99
N LEU A 54 -3.27 7.78 -1.82
CA LEU A 54 -3.31 9.23 -1.64
C LEU A 54 -2.27 9.92 -2.53
N ALA A 55 -1.07 9.35 -2.69
CA ALA A 55 -0.05 9.87 -3.58
C ALA A 55 -0.43 9.87 -5.07
N SER A 56 -1.27 8.95 -5.52
CA SER A 56 -1.72 8.84 -6.92
C SER A 56 -3.13 9.35 -7.18
N ALA A 57 -3.94 9.55 -6.14
CA ALA A 57 -5.33 9.93 -6.26
C ALA A 57 -5.50 11.27 -7.00
N PRO A 58 -6.61 11.45 -7.74
CA PRO A 58 -6.97 12.75 -8.30
C PRO A 58 -6.95 13.84 -7.23
N GLU A 59 -6.43 15.03 -7.57
CA GLU A 59 -6.16 16.08 -6.58
C GLU A 59 -7.39 16.45 -5.74
N ALA A 60 -8.57 16.57 -6.37
CA ALA A 60 -9.82 16.87 -5.67
C ALA A 60 -10.18 15.78 -4.64
N LYS A 61 -10.06 14.51 -5.01
CA LYS A 61 -10.30 13.37 -4.09
C LYS A 61 -9.30 13.36 -2.95
N ARG A 62 -8.01 13.56 -3.25
CA ARG A 62 -6.95 13.66 -2.24
C ARG A 62 -7.24 14.78 -1.24
N LYS A 63 -7.58 15.98 -1.72
CA LYS A 63 -7.90 17.13 -0.85
C LYS A 63 -9.09 16.85 0.07
N ALA A 64 -10.16 16.27 -0.47
CA ALA A 64 -11.34 15.89 0.32
C ALA A 64 -11.00 14.86 1.41
N LEU A 65 -10.23 13.83 1.08
CA LEU A 65 -9.77 12.82 2.06
C LEU A 65 -8.89 13.43 3.14
N LEU A 66 -7.93 14.28 2.77
CA LEU A 66 -7.06 14.96 3.73
C LEU A 66 -7.83 15.88 4.68
N ALA A 67 -8.86 16.58 4.19
CA ALA A 67 -9.75 17.36 5.03
C ALA A 67 -10.53 16.46 6.01
N HIS A 68 -11.14 15.39 5.48
CA HIS A 68 -11.88 14.42 6.28
C HIS A 68 -11.03 13.81 7.40
N PHE A 69 -9.79 13.38 7.11
CA PHE A 69 -8.91 12.79 8.13
C PHE A 69 -8.53 13.81 9.21
N ARG A 70 -8.32 15.08 8.85
CA ARG A 70 -8.02 16.15 9.82
C ARG A 70 -9.19 16.35 10.78
N GLU A 71 -10.41 16.39 10.26
CA GLU A 71 -11.63 16.53 11.06
C GLU A 71 -11.84 15.33 11.98
N ALA A 72 -11.78 14.11 11.43
CA ALA A 72 -11.99 12.87 12.17
C ALA A 72 -10.97 12.66 13.31
N ARG A 73 -9.80 13.28 13.22
CA ARG A 73 -8.69 13.10 14.18
C ARG A 73 -8.31 14.34 14.97
N ALA A 74 -9.07 15.43 14.86
CA ALA A 74 -8.80 16.69 15.58
C ALA A 74 -8.64 16.51 17.11
N GLY A 75 -9.18 15.44 17.70
CA GLY A 75 -9.05 15.11 19.12
C GLY A 75 -8.06 14.01 19.50
N GLN A 76 -7.37 13.37 18.55
CA GLN A 76 -6.57 12.15 18.81
C GLN A 76 -5.06 12.40 19.00
N GLY A 77 -4.59 13.65 18.91
CA GLY A 77 -3.20 14.05 19.21
C GLY A 77 -2.11 13.49 18.27
N ARG A 78 -2.45 12.65 17.28
CA ARG A 78 -1.51 12.10 16.30
C ARG A 78 -1.46 12.96 15.04
N SER A 79 -0.29 13.50 14.70
CA SER A 79 -0.12 14.27 13.46
C SER A 79 -0.19 13.34 12.25
N LEU A 80 -1.27 13.43 11.48
CA LEU A 80 -1.43 12.73 10.21
C LEU A 80 -0.56 13.30 9.08
N GLY A 81 -0.15 14.56 9.22
CA GLY A 81 0.51 15.34 8.16
C GLY A 81 1.87 14.78 7.69
N PRO A 82 2.84 14.50 8.58
CA PRO A 82 4.20 14.18 8.15
C PRO A 82 4.30 12.87 7.37
N GLY A 83 3.59 11.83 7.79
CA GLY A 83 3.62 10.52 7.12
C GLY A 83 3.03 10.54 5.72
N ILE A 84 1.92 11.25 5.51
CA ILE A 84 1.29 11.34 4.19
C ILE A 84 2.13 12.21 3.24
N SER A 85 2.62 13.37 3.70
CA SER A 85 3.48 14.22 2.88
C SER A 85 4.75 13.51 2.44
N LEU A 86 5.40 12.79 3.35
CA LEU A 86 6.58 11.98 3.03
C LEU A 86 6.25 10.87 2.03
N ALA A 87 5.09 10.21 2.18
CA ALA A 87 4.68 9.18 1.24
C ALA A 87 4.40 9.73 -0.16
N ILE A 88 3.79 10.92 -0.27
CA ILE A 88 3.57 11.59 -1.55
C ILE A 88 4.92 11.87 -2.23
N GLU A 89 5.87 12.45 -1.50
CA GLU A 89 7.22 12.72 -2.01
C GLU A 89 7.96 11.44 -2.39
N SER A 90 7.90 10.41 -1.54
CA SER A 90 8.55 9.12 -1.80
C SER A 90 7.98 8.43 -3.03
N VAL A 91 6.65 8.47 -3.23
CA VAL A 91 6.05 7.90 -4.44
C VAL A 91 6.44 8.70 -5.67
N ALA A 92 6.50 10.02 -5.58
CA ALA A 92 6.91 10.87 -6.71
C ALA A 92 8.37 10.65 -7.12
N THR A 93 9.26 10.39 -6.15
CA THR A 93 10.72 10.29 -6.38
C THR A 93 11.21 8.85 -6.57
N LEU A 94 10.64 7.90 -5.83
CA LEU A 94 11.07 6.50 -5.75
C LEU A 94 10.05 5.52 -6.34
N GLY A 95 8.82 5.96 -6.60
CA GLY A 95 7.73 5.10 -7.10
C GLY A 95 7.03 4.26 -6.03
N TYR A 96 7.41 4.39 -4.75
CA TYR A 96 6.81 3.68 -3.61
C TYR A 96 6.85 4.52 -2.33
N CYS A 97 6.06 4.14 -1.34
CA CYS A 97 6.16 4.61 0.05
C CYS A 97 6.17 3.43 1.03
N ALA A 98 6.49 3.70 2.29
CA ALA A 98 6.48 2.68 3.33
C ALA A 98 5.80 3.18 4.60
N ALA A 99 5.19 2.27 5.34
CA ALA A 99 4.56 2.56 6.63
C ALA A 99 4.67 1.37 7.58
N SER A 100 4.63 1.67 8.88
CA SER A 100 4.48 0.69 9.94
C SER A 100 3.21 0.99 10.73
N TRP A 101 2.13 0.27 10.40
CA TRP A 101 0.83 0.45 11.06
C TRP A 101 0.70 -0.42 12.31
N GLN A 102 1.22 -1.64 12.25
CA GLN A 102 1.29 -2.58 13.37
C GLN A 102 2.75 -2.68 13.84
N PRO A 103 3.00 -2.84 15.16
CA PRO A 103 4.34 -3.08 15.68
C PRO A 103 5.03 -4.22 14.93
N GLU A 104 6.32 -4.03 14.61
CA GLU A 104 7.17 -5.02 13.91
C GLU A 104 6.74 -5.37 12.48
N VAL A 105 5.69 -4.73 11.96
CA VAL A 105 5.27 -4.89 10.56
C VAL A 105 5.78 -3.72 9.75
N ALA A 106 6.65 -4.02 8.79
CA ALA A 106 7.05 -3.09 7.74
C ALA A 106 6.28 -3.42 6.45
N ALA A 107 5.68 -2.41 5.85
CA ALA A 107 4.96 -2.55 4.59
C ALA A 107 5.39 -1.47 3.60
N VAL A 108 5.75 -1.89 2.39
CA VAL A 108 6.07 -1.01 1.25
C VAL A 108 4.94 -1.11 0.25
N ALA A 109 4.48 0.01 -0.29
CA ALA A 109 3.39 0.06 -1.25
C ALA A 109 3.69 1.01 -2.41
N ALA A 110 3.13 0.69 -3.58
CA ALA A 110 3.24 1.48 -4.79
C ALA A 110 1.84 1.63 -5.41
N PRO A 111 1.52 2.81 -5.98
CA PRO A 111 0.28 2.98 -6.71
C PRO A 111 0.31 2.15 -7.99
N LEU A 112 -0.83 1.57 -8.34
CA LEU A 112 -1.04 0.85 -9.59
C LEU A 112 -2.26 1.47 -10.27
N VAL A 113 -2.03 2.25 -11.32
CA VAL A 113 -3.07 2.98 -12.05
C VAL A 113 -3.16 2.38 -13.44
N PHE A 114 -4.36 1.97 -13.85
CA PHE A 114 -4.60 1.37 -15.16
C PHE A 114 -5.99 1.79 -15.66
N GLN A 115 -6.08 2.37 -16.85
CA GLN A 115 -7.33 2.86 -17.46
C GLN A 115 -8.23 3.70 -16.52
N GLY A 116 -7.63 4.60 -15.75
CA GLY A 116 -8.37 5.46 -14.81
C GLY A 116 -8.85 4.75 -13.53
N ALA A 117 -8.59 3.45 -13.38
CA ALA A 117 -8.75 2.74 -12.12
C ALA A 117 -7.48 2.91 -11.25
N TYR A 118 -7.69 3.18 -9.96
CA TYR A 118 -6.62 3.42 -8.99
C TYR A 118 -6.58 2.27 -7.97
N TYR A 119 -5.43 1.61 -7.90
CA TYR A 119 -5.16 0.55 -6.93
C TYR A 119 -3.88 0.86 -6.18
N SER A 120 -3.61 0.08 -5.14
CA SER A 120 -2.30 0.04 -4.48
C SER A 120 -1.87 -1.39 -4.31
N LEU A 121 -0.62 -1.65 -4.67
CA LEU A 121 0.06 -2.92 -4.49
C LEU A 121 0.99 -2.78 -3.30
N ASN A 122 1.00 -3.73 -2.37
CA ASN A 122 1.95 -3.74 -1.28
C ASN A 122 2.69 -5.07 -1.13
N VAL A 123 3.84 -4.98 -0.47
CA VAL A 123 4.60 -6.09 0.08
C VAL A 123 4.84 -5.79 1.56
N SER A 124 4.67 -6.78 2.43
CA SER A 124 4.91 -6.60 3.86
C SER A 124 5.48 -7.84 4.53
N VAL A 125 6.22 -7.61 5.61
CA VAL A 125 6.83 -8.65 6.44
C VAL A 125 6.80 -8.22 7.91
N SER A 126 6.73 -9.20 8.81
CA SER A 126 7.05 -9.01 10.22
C SER A 126 8.54 -9.29 10.41
N SER A 127 9.30 -8.29 10.87
CA SER A 127 10.74 -8.43 11.11
C SER A 127 11.15 -7.66 12.37
N ALA A 128 12.17 -8.18 13.07
CA ALA A 128 12.85 -7.49 14.16
C ALA A 128 13.95 -6.54 13.66
N GLU A 129 14.22 -6.53 12.35
CA GLU A 129 15.20 -5.64 11.73
C GLU A 129 14.72 -4.18 11.71
N ALA A 130 15.67 -3.26 11.56
CA ALA A 130 15.36 -1.84 11.42
C ALA A 130 14.48 -1.57 10.20
N PHE A 131 13.46 -0.72 10.36
CA PHE A 131 12.47 -0.41 9.33
C PHE A 131 13.09 -0.07 7.97
N ASP A 132 14.08 0.83 7.94
CA ASP A 132 14.73 1.26 6.68
C ASP A 132 15.53 0.14 5.99
N ALA A 133 16.06 -0.83 6.75
CA ALA A 133 16.71 -2.00 6.17
C ALA A 133 15.68 -2.88 5.46
N VAL A 134 14.55 -3.13 6.11
CA VAL A 134 13.45 -3.91 5.53
C VAL A 134 12.86 -3.22 4.30
N VAL A 135 12.65 -1.89 4.36
CA VAL A 135 12.13 -1.12 3.21
C VAL A 135 13.06 -1.23 2.00
N ARG A 136 14.37 -1.07 2.21
CA ARG A 136 15.37 -1.22 1.13
C ARG A 136 15.37 -2.61 0.52
N GLU A 137 15.09 -3.64 1.30
CA GLU A 137 14.98 -5.02 0.79
C GLU A 137 13.69 -5.25 -0.01
N LEU A 138 12.55 -4.74 0.49
CA LEU A 138 11.23 -5.01 -0.09
C LEU A 138 10.94 -4.18 -1.35
N ALA A 139 11.42 -2.95 -1.42
CA ALA A 139 11.06 -2.00 -2.47
C ALA A 139 11.39 -2.51 -3.90
N PRO A 140 12.59 -3.05 -4.20
CA PRO A 140 12.87 -3.57 -5.55
C PRO A 140 11.91 -4.70 -5.95
N THR A 141 11.56 -5.58 -5.01
CA THR A 141 10.63 -6.70 -5.26
C THR A 141 9.24 -6.20 -5.61
N LEU A 142 8.75 -5.19 -4.88
CA LEU A 142 7.46 -4.55 -5.12
C LEU A 142 7.41 -3.88 -6.51
N LEU A 143 8.43 -3.09 -6.86
CA LEU A 143 8.47 -2.37 -8.13
C LEU A 143 8.51 -3.31 -9.33
N LEU A 144 9.35 -4.36 -9.27
CA LEU A 144 9.39 -5.40 -10.29
C LEU A 144 8.04 -6.12 -10.44
N LEU A 145 7.34 -6.37 -9.33
CA LEU A 145 6.01 -6.97 -9.39
C LEU A 145 4.98 -6.04 -10.05
N LYS A 146 4.99 -4.75 -9.69
CA LYS A 146 4.13 -3.73 -10.31
C LYS A 146 4.33 -3.67 -11.83
N GLU A 147 5.58 -3.57 -12.28
CA GLU A 147 5.91 -3.52 -13.72
C GLU A 147 5.40 -4.75 -14.47
N ARG A 148 5.58 -5.94 -13.90
CA ARG A 148 5.08 -7.19 -14.49
C ARG A 148 3.57 -7.25 -14.57
N ILE A 149 2.87 -6.73 -13.57
CA ILE A 149 1.40 -6.67 -13.58
C ILE A 149 0.94 -5.70 -14.69
N LEU A 150 1.49 -4.49 -14.74
CA LEU A 150 1.13 -3.49 -15.75
C LEU A 150 1.35 -4.03 -17.17
N ARG A 151 2.53 -4.61 -17.43
CA ARG A 151 2.83 -5.22 -18.74
C ARG A 151 1.84 -6.31 -19.14
N LYS A 152 1.40 -7.13 -18.18
CA LYS A 152 0.40 -8.18 -18.43
C LYS A 152 -0.98 -7.58 -18.71
N LEU A 153 -1.36 -6.51 -18.02
CA LEU A 153 -2.63 -5.82 -18.26
C LEU A 153 -2.65 -5.19 -19.65
N GLU A 154 -1.55 -4.56 -20.07
CA GLU A 154 -1.40 -3.98 -21.41
C GLU A 154 -1.51 -5.03 -22.52
N ILE A 155 -0.84 -6.19 -22.38
CA ILE A 155 -0.95 -7.29 -23.34
C ILE A 155 -2.39 -7.81 -23.42
N ALA A 156 -3.02 -8.04 -22.26
CA ALA A 156 -4.39 -8.55 -22.19
C ALA A 156 -5.45 -7.52 -22.66
N GLU A 157 -5.07 -6.25 -22.82
CA GLU A 157 -5.89 -5.22 -23.46
C GLU A 157 -5.70 -5.23 -24.98
N ALA A 158 -4.46 -5.33 -25.46
CA ALA A 158 -4.17 -5.36 -26.90
C ALA A 158 -4.74 -6.59 -27.63
N GLU A 159 -5.04 -7.65 -26.88
CA GLU A 159 -5.67 -8.88 -27.38
C GLU A 159 -7.22 -8.83 -27.40
N ARG A 160 -7.84 -7.74 -26.95
CA ARG A 160 -9.31 -7.54 -26.97
C ARG A 160 -9.76 -6.74 -28.19
#